data_AF-A0A225U2Z5-F1
#
_entry.id   AF-A0A225U2Z5-F1
#
_cell.length_a   1.000
_cell.length_b   1.000
_cell.length_c   1.000
_cell.angle_alpha   90.00
_cell.angle_beta   90.00
_cell.angle_gamma   90.00
#
_symmetry.space_group_name_H-M   'P 1'
#
loop_
_entity.id
_entity.type
_entity.pdbx_description
1 polymer ?
#
loop_
_entity_poly.entity_id
_entity_poly.type
_entity_poly.pdbx_seq_one_letter_code
_entity_poly.pdbx_strand_id
1 'polypeptide(L)'
;MKTLFRTIVLGSLLALSANSYALSESEAEDMADLTAVFVFLKNDCGYQNLPNTQIRRALVFFAQQNQWDLSNYDSFNMKALGEDSYRDLSGIKIPTTKKCKALARDSLSLLAYVK
;
A
#
# COMPACT_ATOMS: atom_id res chain seq x y z
N MET A 1 -46.08 16.16 10.33
CA MET A 1 -45.42 14.90 10.77
C MET A 1 -44.41 14.31 9.77
N LYS A 2 -44.41 14.64 8.46
CA LYS A 2 -43.46 14.04 7.49
C LYS A 2 -42.06 14.69 7.46
N THR A 3 -41.95 15.95 7.84
CA THR A 3 -40.69 16.73 7.84
C THR A 3 -39.80 16.44 9.06
N LEU A 4 -40.39 16.26 10.24
CA LEU A 4 -39.66 15.91 11.47
C LEU A 4 -38.99 14.53 11.39
N PHE A 5 -39.62 13.56 10.74
CA PHE A 5 -39.03 12.24 10.54
C PHE A 5 -37.80 12.28 9.63
N ARG A 6 -37.81 13.15 8.60
CA ARG A 6 -36.67 13.34 7.70
C ARG A 6 -35.48 14.02 8.38
N THR A 7 -35.70 15.02 9.23
CA THR A 7 -34.60 15.68 9.95
C THR A 7 -33.99 14.80 11.03
N ILE A 8 -34.78 13.95 11.70
CA ILE A 8 -34.25 12.99 12.68
C ILE A 8 -33.41 11.91 11.98
N VAL A 9 -33.86 11.36 10.85
CA VAL A 9 -33.10 10.36 10.09
C VAL A 9 -31.79 10.93 9.54
N LEU A 10 -31.81 12.17 9.02
CA LEU A 10 -30.59 12.83 8.52
C LEU A 10 -29.60 13.16 9.65
N GLY A 11 -30.10 13.55 10.82
CA GLY A 11 -29.29 13.83 12.02
C GLY A 11 -28.61 12.58 12.58
N SER A 12 -29.31 11.43 12.57
CA SER A 12 -28.74 10.14 13.01
C SER A 12 -27.66 9.61 12.07
N LEU A 13 -27.74 9.91 10.77
CA LEU A 13 -26.74 9.50 9.78
C LEU A 13 -25.43 10.31 9.89
N LEU A 14 -25.50 11.57 10.33
CA LEU A 14 -24.33 12.43 10.54
C LEU A 14 -23.55 12.11 11.83
N ALA A 15 -24.19 11.49 12.83
CA ALA A 15 -23.50 11.04 14.05
C ALA A 15 -22.64 9.77 13.86
N LEU A 16 -22.76 9.12 12.69
CA LEU A 16 -22.00 7.94 12.29
C LEU A 16 -21.07 8.22 11.10
N SER A 17 -20.68 9.47 10.85
CA SER A 17 -19.59 9.75 9.91
C SER A 17 -18.31 9.14 10.50
N ALA A 18 -18.07 7.89 10.12
CA ALA A 18 -16.90 7.12 10.48
C ALA A 18 -15.67 7.99 10.27
N ASN A 19 -14.80 8.00 11.27
CA ASN A 19 -13.54 8.72 11.23
C ASN A 19 -12.86 8.44 9.89
N SER A 20 -12.46 9.48 9.17
CA SER A 20 -11.43 9.35 8.14
C SER A 20 -10.18 8.92 8.90
N TYR A 21 -10.03 7.60 9.08
CA TYR A 21 -8.87 7.09 9.77
C TYR A 21 -7.70 7.32 8.82
N ALA A 22 -6.76 8.14 9.29
CA ALA A 22 -5.45 8.25 8.70
C ALA A 22 -4.79 6.84 8.73
N LEU A 23 -3.83 6.59 7.84
CA LEU A 23 -3.11 5.32 7.68
C LEU A 23 -2.84 4.66 9.03
N SER A 24 -3.33 3.44 9.19
CA SER A 24 -3.06 2.59 10.35
C SER A 24 -1.69 1.93 10.25
N GLU A 25 -1.20 1.39 11.36
CA GLU A 25 0.08 0.69 11.43
C GLU A 25 0.14 -0.49 10.45
N SER A 26 -0.90 -1.32 10.38
CA SER A 26 -0.96 -2.45 9.44
C SER A 26 -0.98 -2.00 7.98
N GLU A 27 -1.66 -0.89 7.65
CA GLU A 27 -1.67 -0.37 6.28
C GLU A 27 -0.31 0.22 5.90
N ALA A 28 0.39 0.84 6.86
CA ALA A 28 1.76 1.29 6.68
C ALA A 28 2.72 0.10 6.46
N GLU A 29 2.57 -0.98 7.21
CA GLU A 29 3.31 -2.24 7.00
C GLU A 29 3.03 -2.83 5.61
N ASP A 30 1.77 -2.94 5.18
CA ASP A 30 1.43 -3.46 3.85
C ASP A 30 2.02 -2.60 2.71
N MET A 31 2.05 -1.27 2.88
CA MET A 31 2.73 -0.37 1.93
C MET A 31 4.25 -0.59 1.92
N ALA A 32 4.86 -0.83 3.08
CA ALA A 32 6.28 -1.09 3.22
C ALA A 32 6.66 -2.45 2.60
N ASP A 33 5.82 -3.48 2.79
CA ASP A 33 5.97 -4.79 2.17
C ASP A 33 5.97 -4.70 0.65
N LEU A 34 5.00 -3.99 0.07
CA LEU A 34 4.96 -3.78 -1.38
C LEU A 34 6.18 -2.98 -1.88
N THR A 35 6.66 -2.01 -1.08
CA THR A 35 7.89 -1.28 -1.39
C THR A 35 9.11 -2.22 -1.41
N ALA A 36 9.24 -3.07 -0.39
CA ALA A 36 10.30 -4.06 -0.29
C ALA A 36 10.28 -5.04 -1.47
N VAL A 37 9.10 -5.45 -1.93
CA VAL A 37 8.95 -6.28 -3.14
C VAL A 37 9.55 -5.59 -4.37
N PHE A 38 9.21 -4.33 -4.64
CA PHE A 38 9.76 -3.62 -5.80
C PHE A 38 11.27 -3.40 -5.68
N VAL A 39 11.79 -3.13 -4.49
CA VAL A 39 13.23 -2.98 -4.24
C VAL A 39 13.95 -4.32 -4.45
N PHE A 40 13.40 -5.43 -3.94
CA PHE A 40 13.93 -6.78 -4.15
C PHE A 40 13.93 -7.16 -5.63
N LEU A 41 12.87 -6.83 -6.37
CA LEU A 41 12.83 -7.07 -7.81
C LEU A 41 13.95 -6.33 -8.55
N LYS A 42 14.22 -5.08 -8.17
CA LYS A 42 15.31 -4.28 -8.77
C LYS A 42 16.69 -4.83 -8.45
N ASN A 43 16.94 -5.16 -7.19
CA ASN A 43 18.28 -5.49 -6.71
C ASN A 43 18.66 -6.96 -6.98
N ASP A 44 17.69 -7.87 -6.85
CA ASP A 44 17.95 -9.31 -6.76
C ASP A 44 17.34 -10.12 -7.91
N CYS A 45 16.41 -9.54 -8.67
CA CYS A 45 15.64 -10.26 -9.70
C CYS A 45 15.84 -9.78 -11.14
N GLY A 46 16.73 -8.81 -11.39
CA GLY A 46 17.05 -8.36 -12.75
C GLY A 46 16.13 -7.27 -13.30
N TYR A 47 15.36 -6.58 -12.45
CA TYR A 47 14.47 -5.48 -12.85
C TYR A 47 15.09 -4.09 -12.59
N GLN A 48 16.41 -3.93 -12.76
CA GLN A 48 17.13 -2.70 -12.39
C GLN A 48 16.55 -1.45 -13.05
N ASN A 49 16.04 -1.59 -14.29
CA ASN A 49 15.51 -0.51 -15.11
C ASN A 49 14.10 -0.04 -14.70
N LEU A 50 13.47 -0.63 -13.68
CA LEU A 50 12.19 -0.13 -13.16
C LEU A 50 12.33 1.32 -12.65
N PRO A 51 11.64 2.31 -13.23
CA PRO A 51 11.76 3.69 -12.81
C PRO A 51 11.16 3.91 -11.41
N ASN A 52 11.90 4.58 -10.53
CA ASN A 52 11.42 4.88 -9.17
C ASN A 52 10.10 5.68 -9.18
N THR A 53 9.89 6.52 -10.21
CA THR A 53 8.63 7.25 -10.40
C THR A 53 7.45 6.32 -10.64
N GLN A 54 7.61 5.25 -11.42
CA GLN A 54 6.54 4.27 -11.65
C GLN A 54 6.24 3.48 -10.39
N ILE A 55 7.27 3.09 -9.63
CA ILE A 55 7.10 2.41 -8.33
C ILE A 55 6.33 3.30 -7.36
N ARG A 56 6.73 4.58 -7.21
CA ARG A 56 6.02 5.53 -6.35
C ARG A 56 4.55 5.68 -6.77
N ARG A 57 4.28 5.81 -8.06
CA ARG A 57 2.90 5.88 -8.56
C ARG A 57 2.13 4.59 -8.25
N ALA A 58 2.73 3.42 -8.40
CA ALA A 58 2.09 2.14 -8.13
C ALA A 58 1.75 1.98 -6.64
N LEU A 59 2.62 2.43 -5.73
CA LEU A 59 2.37 2.44 -4.30
C LEU A 59 1.19 3.36 -3.94
N VAL A 60 1.15 4.57 -4.52
CA VAL A 60 0.02 5.49 -4.33
C VAL A 60 -1.28 4.91 -4.92
N PHE A 61 -1.21 4.30 -6.10
CA PHE A 61 -2.37 3.64 -6.72
C PHE A 61 -2.87 2.47 -5.85
N PHE A 62 -1.96 1.66 -5.30
CA PHE A 62 -2.31 0.58 -4.39
C PHE A 62 -3.02 1.08 -3.14
N ALA A 63 -2.51 2.15 -2.50
CA ALA A 63 -3.21 2.78 -1.38
C ALA A 63 -4.60 3.30 -1.76
N GLN A 64 -4.74 3.93 -2.94
CA GLN A 64 -6.03 4.40 -3.45
C GLN A 64 -7.03 3.27 -3.71
N GLN A 65 -6.58 2.14 -4.27
CA GLN A 65 -7.44 0.97 -4.49
C GLN A 65 -7.96 0.38 -3.18
N ASN A 66 -7.15 0.44 -2.12
CA ASN A 66 -7.54 0.00 -0.78
C ASN A 66 -8.24 1.10 0.06
N GLN A 67 -8.48 2.28 -0.54
CA GLN A 67 -9.13 3.42 0.12
C GLN A 67 -8.38 3.93 1.38
N TRP A 68 -7.05 3.79 1.39
CA TRP A 68 -6.22 4.25 2.50
C TRP A 68 -6.01 5.76 2.47
N ASP A 69 -6.12 6.40 3.63
CA ASP A 69 -5.85 7.83 3.80
C ASP A 69 -4.37 8.06 4.11
N LEU A 70 -3.64 8.62 3.15
CA LEU A 70 -2.22 8.92 3.27
C LEU A 70 -1.92 10.26 3.97
N SER A 71 -2.92 10.92 4.58
CA SER A 71 -2.77 12.23 5.22
C SER A 71 -1.73 12.27 6.34
N ASN A 72 -1.48 11.14 7.00
CA ASN A 72 -0.46 10.97 8.05
C ASN A 72 0.71 10.09 7.61
N TYR A 73 0.93 9.85 6.32
CA TYR A 73 2.02 8.98 5.82
C TYR A 73 3.39 9.36 6.42
N ASP A 74 3.65 10.67 6.55
CA ASP A 74 4.90 11.21 7.11
C ASP A 74 5.05 11.00 8.63
N SER A 75 4.00 10.53 9.32
CA SER A 75 4.08 10.18 10.74
C SER A 75 4.73 8.81 11.00
N PHE A 76 4.82 7.96 9.98
CA PHE A 76 5.48 6.66 10.06
C PHE A 76 6.90 6.73 9.52
N ASN A 77 7.80 5.95 10.12
CA ASN A 77 9.13 5.73 9.54
C ASN A 77 9.07 4.68 8.42
N MET A 78 8.47 5.07 7.29
CA MET A 78 8.27 4.20 6.12
C MET A 78 9.57 3.64 5.55
N LYS A 79 10.69 4.35 5.77
CA LYS A 79 12.02 3.86 5.41
C LYS A 79 12.41 2.65 6.27
N ALA A 80 12.29 2.78 7.60
CA ALA A 80 12.61 1.68 8.50
C ALA A 80 11.70 0.46 8.26
N LEU A 81 10.39 0.69 8.12
CA LEU A 81 9.43 -0.38 7.80
C LEU A 81 9.83 -1.08 6.50
N GLY A 82 10.15 -0.33 5.43
CA GLY A 82 10.56 -0.93 4.16
C GLY A 82 11.89 -1.69 4.23
N GLU A 83 12.86 -1.22 5.01
CA GLU A 83 14.14 -1.93 5.24
C GLU A 83 13.94 -3.21 6.05
N ASP A 84 13.04 -3.19 7.03
CA ASP A 84 12.65 -4.37 7.82
C ASP A 84 11.94 -5.41 6.95
N SER A 85 10.91 -5.01 6.19
CA SER A 85 10.22 -5.87 5.22
C SER A 85 11.18 -6.45 4.17
N TYR A 86 12.16 -5.67 3.68
CA TYR A 86 13.17 -6.17 2.74
C TYR A 86 14.07 -7.23 3.37
N ARG A 87 14.50 -7.02 4.61
CA ARG A 87 15.33 -7.99 5.35
C ARG A 87 14.57 -9.29 5.58
N ASP A 88 13.30 -9.19 5.98
CA ASP A 88 12.44 -10.35 6.20
C ASP A 88 12.20 -11.12 4.90
N LEU A 89 11.82 -10.41 3.83
CA LEU A 89 11.66 -10.97 2.49
C LEU A 89 12.93 -11.68 2.02
N SER A 90 14.10 -11.06 2.22
CA SER A 90 15.40 -11.63 1.85
C SER A 90 15.71 -12.90 2.64
N GLY A 91 15.36 -12.92 3.93
CA GLY A 91 15.57 -14.05 4.85
C GLY A 91 14.71 -15.29 4.58
N ILE A 92 13.63 -15.18 3.81
CA ILE A 92 12.77 -16.33 3.45
C ILE A 92 13.60 -17.38 2.69
N LYS A 93 13.70 -18.58 3.27
CA LYS A 93 14.49 -19.74 2.78
C LYS A 93 13.83 -20.46 1.61
N ILE A 94 13.63 -19.75 0.50
CA ILE A 94 13.23 -20.31 -0.79
C ILE A 94 14.26 -19.90 -1.86
N PRO A 95 14.43 -20.69 -2.93
CA PRO A 95 15.34 -20.31 -4.02
C PRO A 95 14.97 -18.92 -4.58
N THR A 96 15.97 -18.05 -4.75
CA THR A 96 15.78 -16.67 -5.23
C THR A 96 15.03 -16.63 -6.55
N THR A 97 15.30 -17.55 -7.48
CA THR A 97 14.58 -17.66 -8.75
C THR A 97 13.08 -17.91 -8.57
N LYS A 98 12.68 -18.73 -7.59
CA LYS A 98 11.28 -18.98 -7.25
C LYS A 98 10.64 -17.73 -6.61
N LYS A 99 11.36 -17.06 -5.71
CA LYS A 99 10.94 -15.80 -5.08
C LYS A 99 10.69 -14.73 -6.14
N CYS A 100 11.68 -14.47 -6.99
CA CYS A 100 11.60 -13.52 -8.08
C CYS A 100 10.43 -13.80 -9.04
N LYS A 101 10.23 -15.06 -9.45
CA LYS A 101 9.13 -15.42 -10.33
C LYS A 101 7.76 -15.16 -9.69
N ALA A 102 7.60 -15.50 -8.41
CA ALA A 102 6.35 -15.27 -7.68
C ALA A 102 6.08 -13.76 -7.50
N LEU A 103 7.06 -13.03 -6.96
CA LEU A 103 6.95 -11.59 -6.73
C LEU A 103 6.68 -10.83 -8.03
N ALA A 104 7.38 -11.15 -9.12
CA ALA A 104 7.20 -10.48 -10.40
C ALA A 104 5.80 -10.72 -10.98
N ARG A 105 5.30 -11.95 -10.90
CA ARG A 105 3.95 -12.31 -11.36
C ARG A 105 2.88 -11.56 -10.58
N ASP A 106 3.05 -11.43 -9.27
CA ASP A 106 2.00 -10.94 -8.38
C ASP A 106 2.01 -9.40 -8.22
N SER A 107 3.15 -8.73 -8.47
CA SER A 107 3.29 -7.27 -8.25
C SER A 107 3.45 -6.42 -9.51
N LEU A 108 4.04 -6.92 -10.60
CA LEU A 108 4.35 -6.06 -11.77
C LEU A 108 3.10 -5.60 -12.53
N SER A 109 1.97 -6.28 -12.37
CA SER A 109 0.69 -5.85 -12.94
C SER A 109 0.25 -4.47 -12.43
N LEU A 110 0.65 -4.09 -11.21
CA LEU A 110 0.37 -2.76 -10.66
C LEU A 110 1.01 -1.64 -11.49
N LEU A 111 2.15 -1.91 -12.14
CA LEU A 111 2.83 -0.94 -12.99
C LEU A 111 2.06 -0.63 -14.28
N ALA A 112 1.17 -1.51 -14.73
CA ALA A 112 0.37 -1.29 -15.94
C ALA A 112 -0.66 -0.15 -15.77
N TYR A 113 -1.03 0.15 -14.53
CA TYR A 113 -2.04 1.17 -14.19
C TYR A 113 -1.44 2.56 -13.97
N VAL A 114 -0.11 2.66 -13.99
CA VAL A 114 0.62 3.90 -13.74
C VAL A 114 1.40 4.32 -14.98
N LYS A 115 0.69 4.96 -15.91
CA LYS A 115 1.27 5.68 -17.05
C LYS A 115 1.96 6.97 -16.60
#